data_AF-A0A7H8INI5-F1
#
_entry.id   AF-A0A7H8INI5-F1
#
_cell.length_a   1.000
_cell.length_b   1.000
_cell.length_c   1.000
_cell.angle_alpha   90.00
_cell.angle_beta   90.00
_cell.angle_gamma   90.00
#
_symmetry.space_group_name_H-M   'P 1'
#
loop_
_entity.id
_entity.type
_entity.pdbx_description
1 polymer ?
#
loop_
_entity_poly.entity_id
_entity_poly.type
_entity_poly.pdbx_seq_one_letter_code
_entity_poly.pdbx_strand_id
1 'polypeptide(L)'
;MSDEYEYQHQVEELEGKSATAARLFDVRRLIGGLFVIYGIIVTIAGFTASDADLKKAQNININLWTGLSMLVVGLLFLLWMWLRPAAAPEPAPEPAPEPPPGPARPGDEAA
;
A
#
# COMPACT_ATOMS: atom_id res chain seq x y z
N MET A 1 -21.60 32.88 9.19
CA MET A 1 -20.49 32.24 9.93
C MET A 1 -20.55 30.71 9.89
N SER A 2 -21.56 30.10 9.26
CA SER A 2 -21.71 28.65 9.04
C SER A 2 -20.91 28.13 7.85
N ASP A 3 -20.73 28.96 6.82
CA ASP A 3 -20.04 28.57 5.58
C ASP A 3 -18.55 28.26 5.79
N GLU A 4 -17.97 28.89 6.81
CA GLU A 4 -16.59 28.67 7.20
C GLU A 4 -16.40 27.26 7.81
N TYR A 5 -17.40 26.70 8.49
CA TYR A 5 -17.35 25.35 9.07
C TYR A 5 -17.51 24.24 8.02
N GLU A 6 -18.38 24.46 7.03
CA GLU A 6 -18.55 23.56 5.88
C GLU A 6 -17.27 23.44 5.04
N TYR A 7 -16.46 24.51 5.00
CA TYR A 7 -15.14 24.47 4.37
C TYR A 7 -14.15 23.62 5.15
N GLN A 8 -14.16 23.74 6.47
CA GLN A 8 -13.25 22.98 7.32
C GLN A 8 -13.53 21.47 7.23
N HIS A 9 -14.80 21.06 7.14
CA HIS A 9 -15.13 19.64 6.94
C HIS A 9 -14.75 19.09 5.57
N GLN A 10 -14.79 19.92 4.52
CA GLN A 10 -14.32 19.50 3.21
C GLN A 10 -12.81 19.26 3.18
N VAL A 11 -12.04 19.98 4.00
CA VAL A 11 -10.59 19.76 4.15
C VAL A 11 -10.29 18.44 4.88
N GLU A 12 -11.00 18.15 5.97
CA GLU A 12 -10.85 16.91 6.74
C GLU A 12 -11.25 15.65 5.92
N GLU A 13 -12.27 15.78 5.07
CA GLU A 13 -12.70 14.72 4.14
C GLU A 13 -11.67 14.49 3.01
N LEU A 14 -10.90 15.52 2.63
CA LEU A 14 -9.80 15.42 1.66
C LEU A 14 -8.54 14.80 2.28
N GLU A 15 -8.30 15.02 3.57
CA GLU A 15 -7.24 14.36 4.33
C GLU A 15 -7.48 12.84 4.46
N GLY A 16 -8.72 12.40 4.72
CA GLY A 16 -9.09 10.96 4.67
C GLY A 16 -9.00 10.33 3.25
N LYS A 17 -9.23 11.14 2.21
CA LYS A 17 -8.95 10.75 0.81
C LYS A 17 -7.45 10.58 0.54
N SER A 18 -6.56 11.29 1.24
CA SER A 18 -5.10 11.12 1.17
C SER A 18 -4.57 9.89 1.94
N ALA A 19 -5.16 9.56 3.10
CA ALA A 19 -4.87 8.32 3.82
C ALA A 19 -5.25 7.06 3.03
N THR A 20 -6.30 7.17 2.20
CA THR A 20 -6.65 6.18 1.18
C THR A 20 -5.65 6.15 0.02
N ALA A 21 -5.08 7.31 -0.37
CA ALA A 21 -4.03 7.42 -1.39
C ALA A 21 -2.71 6.73 -1.01
N ALA A 22 -2.40 6.58 0.28
CA ALA A 22 -1.24 5.81 0.75
C ALA A 22 -1.41 4.28 0.64
N ARG A 23 -2.65 3.79 0.71
CA ARG A 23 -2.99 2.39 0.42
C ARG A 23 -2.97 2.11 -1.09
N LEU A 24 -3.19 3.14 -1.90
CA LEU A 24 -3.13 3.13 -3.37
C LEU A 24 -1.70 3.05 -3.94
N PHE A 25 -0.67 3.30 -3.12
CA PHE A 25 0.71 3.01 -3.50
C PHE A 25 1.22 1.62 -3.07
N ASP A 26 0.35 0.80 -2.49
CA ASP A 26 0.69 -0.55 -2.00
C ASP A 26 0.57 -1.63 -3.10
N VAL A 27 0.23 -1.25 -4.33
CA VAL A 27 0.10 -2.19 -5.45
C VAL A 27 1.45 -2.54 -6.07
N ARG A 28 2.34 -1.55 -6.23
CA ARG A 28 3.69 -1.77 -6.78
C ARG A 28 4.50 -2.72 -5.88
N ARG A 29 4.27 -2.62 -4.58
CA ARG A 29 4.92 -3.46 -3.56
C ARG A 29 4.31 -4.87 -3.52
N LEU A 30 2.98 -4.98 -3.56
CA LEU A 30 2.29 -6.27 -3.61
C LEU A 30 2.67 -7.06 -4.88
N ILE A 31 2.54 -6.44 -6.06
CA ILE A 31 2.84 -7.08 -7.34
C ILE A 31 4.34 -7.38 -7.45
N GLY A 32 5.20 -6.40 -7.14
CA GLY A 32 6.66 -6.60 -7.18
C GLY A 32 7.11 -7.72 -6.23
N GLY A 33 6.58 -7.75 -5.01
CA GLY A 33 6.86 -8.81 -4.02
C GLY A 33 6.40 -10.18 -4.49
N LEU A 34 5.19 -10.30 -5.05
CA LEU A 34 4.68 -11.55 -5.60
C LEU A 34 5.56 -12.06 -6.75
N PHE A 35 5.93 -11.19 -7.70
CA PHE A 35 6.81 -11.56 -8.82
C PHE A 35 8.18 -12.05 -8.35
N VAL A 36 8.76 -11.44 -7.31
CA VAL A 36 10.02 -11.90 -6.73
C VAL A 36 9.86 -13.27 -6.07
N ILE A 37 8.83 -13.46 -5.23
CA ILE A 37 8.61 -14.73 -4.52
C ILE A 37 8.36 -15.87 -5.51
N TYR A 38 7.41 -15.70 -6.42
CA TYR A 38 7.10 -16.72 -7.43
C TYR A 38 8.27 -16.91 -8.40
N GLY A 39 8.95 -15.83 -8.80
CA GLY A 39 10.13 -15.89 -9.66
C GLY A 39 11.26 -16.72 -9.03
N ILE A 40 11.52 -16.59 -7.73
CA ILE A 40 12.50 -17.41 -7.01
C ILE A 40 12.09 -18.89 -7.04
N ILE A 41 10.83 -19.19 -6.68
CA ILE A 41 10.32 -20.57 -6.66
C ILE A 41 10.45 -21.23 -8.04
N VAL A 42 10.03 -20.53 -9.08
CA VAL A 42 10.05 -21.00 -10.47
C VAL A 42 11.49 -21.13 -11.00
N THR A 43 12.38 -20.22 -10.61
CA THR A 43 13.81 -20.28 -10.96
C THR A 43 14.47 -21.49 -10.31
N ILE A 44 14.22 -21.75 -9.02
CA ILE A 44 14.73 -22.93 -8.31
C ILE A 44 14.19 -24.21 -8.96
N ALA A 45 12.88 -24.27 -9.24
CA ALA A 45 12.27 -25.40 -9.94
C ALA A 45 12.87 -25.61 -11.33
N GLY A 46 13.25 -24.54 -12.02
CA GLY A 46 14.02 -24.58 -13.26
C GLY A 46 15.40 -25.22 -13.04
N PHE A 47 16.18 -24.76 -12.07
CA PHE A 47 17.50 -25.33 -11.77
C PHE A 47 17.46 -26.81 -11.34
N THR A 48 16.41 -27.24 -10.65
CA THR A 48 16.25 -28.63 -10.19
C THR A 48 15.58 -29.55 -11.22
N ALA A 49 15.22 -29.04 -12.41
CA ALA A 49 14.63 -29.85 -13.46
C ALA A 49 15.64 -30.90 -13.96
N SER A 50 15.27 -32.18 -13.85
CA SER A 50 16.13 -33.32 -14.18
C SER A 50 16.31 -33.49 -15.70
N ASP A 51 17.40 -34.12 -16.14
CA ASP A 51 17.76 -34.36 -17.55
C ASP A 51 16.66 -35.04 -18.39
N ALA A 52 15.71 -35.72 -17.75
CA ALA A 52 14.54 -36.32 -18.38
C ALA A 52 13.55 -35.27 -18.95
N ASP A 53 13.48 -34.07 -18.36
CA ASP A 53 12.63 -32.96 -18.80
C ASP A 53 13.31 -32.11 -19.88
N LEU A 54 14.65 -31.97 -19.82
CA LEU A 54 15.45 -31.26 -20.84
C LEU A 54 15.35 -31.89 -22.24
N LYS A 55 15.18 -33.22 -22.32
CA LYS A 55 15.01 -33.95 -23.59
C LYS A 55 13.67 -33.71 -24.29
N LYS A 56 12.61 -33.31 -23.57
CA LYS A 56 11.30 -33.01 -24.17
C LYS A 56 11.13 -31.54 -24.55
N ALA A 57 11.96 -30.65 -24.00
CA ALA A 57 11.84 -29.19 -24.11
C ALA A 57 12.93 -28.53 -25.00
N GLN A 58 13.45 -29.22 -26.02
CA GLN A 58 14.47 -28.67 -26.93
C GLN A 58 15.67 -28.01 -26.21
N ASN A 59 16.13 -28.54 -25.07
CA ASN A 59 17.20 -27.96 -24.22
C ASN A 59 16.95 -26.55 -23.66
N ILE A 60 15.74 -26.00 -23.77
CA ILE A 60 15.41 -24.68 -23.19
C ILE A 60 14.60 -24.89 -21.93
N ASN A 61 15.18 -24.51 -20.79
CA ASN A 61 14.51 -24.60 -19.50
C ASN A 61 13.49 -23.46 -19.37
N ILE A 62 12.24 -23.76 -19.72
CA ILE A 62 11.15 -22.78 -19.73
C ILE A 62 10.87 -22.21 -18.33
N ASN A 63 10.98 -23.03 -17.29
CA ASN A 63 10.82 -22.58 -15.90
C ASN A 63 11.94 -21.61 -15.54
N LEU A 64 13.19 -21.91 -15.91
CA LEU A 64 14.30 -21.00 -15.62
C LEU A 64 14.12 -19.63 -16.29
N TRP A 65 13.79 -19.60 -17.59
CA TRP A 65 13.56 -18.33 -18.31
C TRP A 65 12.34 -17.57 -17.79
N THR A 66 11.26 -18.28 -17.46
CA THR A 66 10.05 -17.68 -16.90
C THR A 66 10.32 -17.10 -15.51
N GLY A 67 10.98 -17.86 -14.64
CA GLY A 67 11.35 -17.42 -13.29
C GLY A 67 12.32 -16.24 -13.32
N LEU A 68 13.31 -16.26 -14.21
CA LEU A 68 14.25 -15.15 -14.38
C LEU A 68 13.56 -13.89 -14.91
N SER A 69 12.64 -14.04 -15.86
CA SER A 69 11.83 -12.92 -16.37
C SER A 69 10.95 -12.33 -15.26
N MET A 70 10.32 -13.17 -14.45
CA MET A 70 9.54 -12.74 -13.28
C MET A 70 10.40 -11.98 -12.27
N LEU A 71 11.63 -12.44 -12.02
CA LEU A 71 12.58 -11.77 -11.13
C LEU A 71 12.98 -10.39 -11.66
N VAL A 72 13.35 -10.29 -12.94
CA VAL A 72 13.73 -9.01 -13.56
C VAL A 72 12.57 -8.01 -13.45
N VAL A 73 11.35 -8.43 -13.80
CA VAL A 73 10.17 -7.57 -13.70
C VAL A 73 9.87 -7.19 -12.25
N GLY A 74 9.90 -8.14 -11.32
CA GLY A 74 9.69 -7.88 -9.89
C GLY A 74 10.70 -6.88 -9.33
N LEU A 75 11.98 -7.04 -9.67
CA LEU A 75 13.05 -6.12 -9.26
C LEU A 75 12.89 -4.74 -9.89
N LEU A 76 12.47 -4.65 -11.15
CA LEU A 76 12.16 -3.36 -11.79
C LEU A 76 11.01 -2.64 -11.07
N PHE A 77 9.97 -3.35 -10.66
CA PHE A 77 8.86 -2.78 -9.88
C PHE A 77 9.32 -2.28 -8.50
N LEU A 78 10.20 -3.01 -7.83
CA LEU A 78 10.78 -2.60 -6.55
C LEU A 78 11.74 -1.41 -6.72
N LEU A 79 12.55 -1.41 -7.79
CA LEU A 79 13.45 -0.30 -8.13
C LEU A 79 12.65 0.95 -8.49
N TRP A 80 11.54 0.81 -9.20
CA TRP A 80 10.63 1.91 -9.52
C TRP A 80 9.91 2.47 -8.28
N MET A 81 9.56 1.60 -7.33
CA MET A 81 9.06 2.03 -6.02
C MET A 81 10.12 2.85 -5.27
N TRP A 82 11.39 2.42 -5.33
CA TRP A 82 12.50 3.17 -4.73
C TRP A 82 12.72 4.53 -5.43
N LEU A 83 12.65 4.57 -6.76
CA LEU A 83 12.79 5.80 -7.55
C LEU A 83 11.60 6.76 -7.42
N ARG A 84 10.40 6.24 -7.10
CA ARG A 84 9.17 7.03 -6.93
C ARG A 84 8.42 6.63 -5.66
N PRO A 85 8.90 7.09 -4.48
CA PRO A 85 8.25 6.84 -3.19
C PRO A 85 6.82 7.40 -3.16
N ALA A 86 5.94 6.70 -2.45
CA ALA A 86 4.57 7.15 -2.18
C ALA A 86 4.56 8.30 -1.17
N ALA A 87 3.72 9.32 -1.36
CA ALA A 87 3.50 10.34 -0.34
C ALA A 87 2.80 9.71 0.89
N ALA A 88 3.27 10.04 2.09
CA ALA A 88 2.73 9.52 3.35
C ALA A 88 1.37 10.16 3.68
N PRO A 89 0.44 9.43 4.35
CA PRO A 89 -0.77 10.04 4.91
C PRO A 89 -0.42 11.15 5.90
N GLU A 90 -1.17 12.25 5.86
CA GLU A 90 -1.11 13.23 6.95
C GLU A 90 -1.81 12.68 8.21
N PRO A 91 -1.27 12.93 9.41
CA PRO A 91 -1.87 12.49 10.66
C PRO A 91 -3.22 13.20 10.89
N ALA A 92 -4.25 12.44 11.25
CA ALA A 92 -5.58 12.98 11.55
C ALA A 92 -5.56 13.96 12.74
N PRO A 93 -6.38 15.02 12.76
CA PRO A 93 -6.37 16.00 13.83
C PRO A 93 -6.86 15.40 15.15
N GLU A 94 -6.19 15.71 16.27
CA GLU A 94 -6.67 15.37 17.62
C GLU A 94 -7.97 16.12 17.93
N PRO A 95 -8.95 15.46 18.59
CA PRO A 95 -10.21 16.11 18.94
C PRO A 95 -9.95 17.29 19.88
N ALA A 96 -10.51 18.45 19.54
CA ALA A 96 -10.36 19.67 20.31
C ALA A 96 -10.82 19.48 21.77
N PRO A 97 -10.14 20.08 22.76
CA PRO A 97 -10.51 19.95 24.16
C PRO A 97 -11.94 20.48 24.37
N GLU A 98 -12.77 19.69 25.05
CA GLU A 98 -14.14 20.07 25.36
C GLU A 98 -14.16 21.44 26.05
N PRO A 99 -15.04 22.37 25.61
CA PRO A 99 -15.16 23.65 26.27
C PRO A 99 -15.55 23.44 27.73
N PRO A 100 -15.01 24.25 28.67
CA PRO A 100 -15.27 24.06 30.09
C PRO A 100 -16.79 24.08 30.34
N PRO A 101 -17.29 23.26 31.29
CA PRO A 101 -18.70 23.24 31.61
C PRO A 101 -19.17 24.67 31.89
N GLY A 102 -20.14 25.11 31.10
CA GLY A 102 -20.71 26.45 31.23
C GLY A 102 -21.25 26.65 32.65
N PRO A 103 -21.32 27.90 33.13
CA PRO A 103 -21.80 28.19 34.48
C PRO A 103 -23.18 27.55 34.68
N ALA A 104 -23.33 26.84 35.80
CA ALA A 104 -24.57 26.19 36.17
C ALA A 104 -25.72 27.19 36.05
N ARG A 105 -26.73 26.85 35.24
CA ARG A 105 -27.91 27.71 35.11
C ARG A 105 -28.56 27.77 36.50
N PRO A 106 -28.84 28.97 37.04
CA PRO A 106 -29.54 29.10 38.30
C PRO A 106 -30.94 28.51 38.13
N GLY A 107 -31.12 27.27 38.57
CA GLY A 107 -32.30 26.44 38.35
C GLY A 107 -32.06 24.94 38.44
N ASP A 108 -30.83 24.47 38.21
CA ASP A 108 -30.51 23.03 38.21
C ASP A 108 -30.27 22.45 39.63
N GLU A 109 -30.20 23.29 40.68
CA GLU A 109 -30.03 22.86 42.09
C GLU A 109 -31.36 22.76 42.89
N ALA A 110 -32.51 23.02 42.25
CA ALA A 110 -33.81 23.14 42.93
C ALA A 110 -34.83 22.04 42.58
N ALA A 111 -34.38 20.87 42.12
CA ALA A 111 -35.23 19.72 41.79
C ALA A 111 -34.83 18.46 42.57
#